data_AF-A0AAE0SW19-F1
#
_entry.id   AF-A0AAE0SW19-F1
#
_cell.length_a   1.000
_cell.length_b   1.000
_cell.length_c   1.000
_cell.angle_alpha   90.00
_cell.angle_beta   90.00
_cell.angle_gamma   90.00
#
_symmetry.space_group_name_H-M   'P 1'
#
loop_
_entity.id
_entity.type
_entity.pdbx_description
1 polymer ?
#
loop_
_entity_poly.entity_id
_entity_poly.type
_entity_poly.pdbx_seq_one_letter_code
_entity_poly.pdbx_strand_id
1 'polypeptide(L)'
;MQHKYDVCDLLFQEGFSLTMKNFLDMVSSVSFDYIKKTIQDMKETNNWNPKCDDASKALETAYCLHKYDVYGLLVQEGVSFTMHNLPHVVERVSYDNILKTVQNIKDNGYWDPKCDDASKALENAYSRQMYDVCDLLDQEGVSLTMNNLPCVVERVSFKKISLTIQNMKDNNNWDPGCDHACEALENALSQDMYDVCDLLFQEGVSLTMENLPQVVDSGSFEYIRKAVQNMKESDNWDPKCDDASEAFDNAYIYERYDVCDLLVQEGVLQTK
;
A
#
# COMPACT_ATOMS: atom_id res chain seq x y z
N MET A 1 -33.45 -2.40 -19.32
CA MET A 1 -32.61 -1.25 -18.90
C MET A 1 -33.11 0.09 -19.46
N GLN A 2 -33.72 0.13 -20.66
CA GLN A 2 -34.28 1.37 -21.27
C GLN A 2 -35.23 2.16 -20.33
N HIS A 3 -36.17 1.48 -19.67
CA HIS A 3 -37.27 2.12 -18.94
C HIS A 3 -36.90 2.98 -17.73
N LYS A 4 -35.70 2.85 -17.15
CA LYS A 4 -35.28 3.71 -16.01
C LYS A 4 -34.84 5.11 -16.45
N TYR A 5 -34.24 5.23 -17.63
CA TYR A 5 -33.77 6.51 -18.16
C TYR A 5 -34.93 7.39 -18.65
N ASP A 6 -35.99 6.75 -19.14
CA ASP A 6 -37.23 7.41 -19.56
C ASP A 6 -37.92 8.15 -18.39
N VAL A 7 -37.82 7.61 -17.16
CA VAL A 7 -38.42 8.23 -15.96
C VAL A 7 -37.64 9.47 -15.53
N CYS A 8 -36.30 9.44 -15.59
CA CYS A 8 -35.49 10.61 -15.30
C CYS A 8 -35.75 11.73 -16.33
N ASP A 9 -35.82 11.40 -17.62
CA ASP A 9 -36.14 12.35 -18.68
C ASP A 9 -37.56 12.96 -18.52
N LEU A 10 -38.55 12.16 -18.09
CA LEU A 10 -39.89 12.65 -17.74
C LEU A 10 -39.88 13.60 -16.53
N LEU A 11 -39.11 13.28 -15.49
CA LEU A 11 -38.99 14.15 -14.32
C LEU A 11 -38.37 15.51 -14.68
N PHE A 12 -37.42 15.57 -15.62
CA PHE A 12 -36.91 16.84 -16.15
C PHE A 12 -37.96 17.63 -16.91
N GLN A 13 -38.76 16.96 -17.75
CA GLN A 13 -39.85 17.61 -18.50
C GLN A 13 -40.90 18.21 -17.56
N GLU A 14 -41.15 17.58 -16.41
CA GLU A 14 -42.05 18.06 -15.37
C GLU A 14 -41.42 19.12 -14.43
N GLY A 15 -40.19 19.56 -14.71
CA GLY A 15 -39.52 20.65 -14.00
C GLY A 15 -38.78 20.25 -12.72
N PHE A 16 -38.55 18.95 -12.48
CA PHE A 16 -37.67 18.53 -11.39
C PHE A 16 -36.21 18.83 -11.74
N SER A 17 -35.50 19.48 -10.82
CA SER A 17 -34.10 19.82 -11.01
C SER A 17 -33.18 18.76 -10.40
N LEU A 18 -32.15 18.32 -11.14
CA LEU A 18 -31.08 17.46 -10.60
C LEU A 18 -30.25 18.20 -9.57
N THR A 19 -29.99 17.56 -8.44
CA THR A 19 -28.96 17.99 -7.50
C THR A 19 -27.73 17.09 -7.59
N MET A 20 -26.60 17.55 -7.06
CA MET A 20 -25.37 16.74 -6.98
C MET A 20 -25.58 15.44 -6.19
N LYS A 21 -26.46 15.44 -5.19
CA LYS A 21 -26.83 14.22 -4.46
C LYS A 21 -27.51 13.19 -5.35
N ASN A 22 -28.44 13.62 -6.21
CA ASN A 22 -29.08 12.71 -7.16
C ASN A 22 -28.09 12.20 -8.20
N PHE A 23 -27.17 13.07 -8.64
CA PHE A 23 -26.11 12.70 -9.57
C PHE A 23 -25.20 11.58 -9.02
N LEU A 24 -24.81 11.67 -7.75
CA LEU A 24 -24.05 10.62 -7.06
C LEU A 24 -24.72 9.23 -7.17
N ASP A 25 -26.01 9.16 -6.86
CA ASP A 25 -26.78 7.90 -6.95
C ASP A 25 -26.81 7.35 -8.39
N MET A 26 -26.85 8.26 -9.38
CA MET A 26 -26.85 7.90 -10.79
C MET A 26 -25.53 7.31 -11.24
N VAL A 27 -24.38 7.79 -10.74
CA VAL A 27 -23.05 7.26 -11.11
C VAL A 27 -23.00 5.74 -11.01
N SER A 28 -23.64 5.18 -9.99
CA SER A 28 -23.67 3.73 -9.78
C SER A 28 -24.46 2.95 -10.83
N SER A 29 -25.55 3.52 -11.35
CA SER A 29 -26.63 2.76 -11.97
C SER A 29 -26.90 3.09 -13.43
N VAL A 30 -26.36 4.21 -13.93
CA VAL A 30 -26.62 4.68 -15.29
C VAL A 30 -25.44 4.46 -16.25
N SER A 31 -25.73 4.55 -17.55
CA SER A 31 -24.73 4.45 -18.63
C SER A 31 -23.88 5.72 -18.74
N PHE A 32 -22.68 5.59 -19.31
CA PHE A 32 -21.75 6.70 -19.50
C PHE A 32 -22.34 7.86 -20.32
N ASP A 33 -23.03 7.56 -21.42
CA ASP A 33 -23.67 8.58 -22.25
C ASP A 33 -24.75 9.34 -21.49
N TYR A 34 -25.48 8.66 -20.60
CA TYR A 34 -26.47 9.31 -19.76
C TYR A 34 -25.81 10.23 -18.75
N ILE A 35 -24.70 9.82 -18.12
CA ILE A 35 -23.92 10.70 -17.22
C ILE A 35 -23.44 11.96 -17.93
N LYS A 36 -22.91 11.84 -19.14
CA LYS A 36 -22.49 13.02 -19.94
C LYS A 36 -23.64 14.00 -20.16
N LYS A 37 -24.80 13.49 -20.58
CA LYS A 37 -26.02 14.27 -20.76
C LYS A 37 -26.44 14.94 -19.44
N THR A 38 -26.48 14.19 -18.34
CA THR A 38 -26.84 14.68 -17.01
C THR A 38 -25.92 15.83 -16.54
N ILE A 39 -24.61 15.72 -16.73
CA ILE A 39 -23.68 16.82 -16.40
C ILE A 39 -23.99 18.07 -17.22
N GLN A 40 -24.27 17.92 -18.51
CA GLN A 40 -24.64 19.03 -19.39
C GLN A 40 -25.94 19.70 -18.93
N ASP A 41 -26.98 18.92 -18.64
CA ASP A 41 -28.28 19.42 -18.15
C ASP A 41 -28.12 20.15 -16.79
N MET A 42 -27.26 19.63 -15.91
CA MET A 42 -26.96 20.26 -14.62
C MET A 42 -26.19 21.58 -14.77
N LYS A 43 -25.34 21.72 -15.78
CA LYS A 43 -24.67 23.00 -16.08
C LYS A 43 -25.66 24.05 -16.58
N GLU A 44 -26.58 23.66 -17.46
CA GLU A 44 -27.60 24.57 -18.01
C GLU A 44 -28.56 25.09 -16.94
N THR A 45 -28.80 24.27 -15.91
CA THR A 45 -29.63 24.63 -14.74
C THR A 45 -28.84 25.24 -13.58
N ASN A 46 -27.52 25.47 -13.74
CA ASN A 46 -26.61 25.99 -12.72
C ASN A 46 -26.59 25.16 -11.42
N ASN A 47 -26.85 23.86 -11.51
CA ASN A 47 -26.81 22.89 -10.42
C ASN A 47 -25.52 22.07 -10.38
N TRP A 48 -24.71 22.12 -11.45
CA TRP A 48 -23.40 21.48 -11.47
C TRP A 48 -22.43 22.20 -10.53
N ASN A 49 -22.06 21.53 -9.44
CA ASN A 49 -21.04 22.01 -8.51
C ASN A 49 -19.93 20.96 -8.36
N PRO A 50 -18.85 21.05 -9.15
CA PRO A 50 -17.79 20.05 -9.11
C PRO A 50 -16.93 20.12 -7.83
N LYS A 51 -17.12 21.15 -7.00
CA LYS A 51 -16.35 21.34 -5.76
C LYS A 51 -17.08 20.90 -4.50
N CYS A 52 -18.29 20.34 -4.62
CA CYS A 52 -19.00 19.84 -3.44
C CYS A 52 -18.62 18.39 -3.11
N ASP A 53 -18.85 18.00 -1.86
CA ASP A 53 -18.54 16.65 -1.37
C ASP A 53 -19.25 15.54 -2.18
N ASP A 54 -20.47 15.79 -2.66
CA ASP A 54 -21.21 14.83 -3.49
C ASP A 54 -20.52 14.61 -4.85
N ALA A 55 -19.84 15.63 -5.40
CA ALA A 55 -19.04 15.50 -6.62
C ALA A 55 -17.82 14.61 -6.37
N SER A 56 -17.09 14.83 -5.28
CA SER A 56 -15.93 14.00 -4.90
C SER A 56 -16.33 12.55 -4.61
N LYS A 57 -17.49 12.32 -3.97
CA LYS A 57 -18.06 10.98 -3.78
C LYS A 57 -18.49 10.34 -5.10
N ALA A 58 -18.96 11.14 -6.07
CA ALA A 58 -19.33 10.65 -7.39
C ALA A 58 -18.08 10.17 -8.15
N LEU A 59 -16.96 10.90 -8.02
CA LEU A 59 -15.66 10.51 -8.54
C LEU A 59 -15.16 9.20 -7.90
N GLU A 60 -15.26 9.08 -6.57
CA GLU A 60 -14.94 7.85 -5.83
C GLU A 60 -15.82 6.66 -6.25
N THR A 61 -17.14 6.85 -6.31
CA THR A 61 -18.09 5.81 -6.70
C THR A 61 -17.80 5.28 -8.10
N ALA A 62 -17.46 6.17 -9.04
CA ALA A 62 -17.04 5.78 -10.38
C ALA A 62 -15.80 4.88 -10.35
N TYR A 63 -14.83 5.19 -9.47
CA TYR A 63 -13.63 4.39 -9.30
C TYR A 63 -13.91 3.01 -8.68
N CYS A 64 -14.64 2.97 -7.57
CA CYS A 64 -14.96 1.73 -6.85
C CYS A 64 -15.78 0.75 -7.69
N LEU A 65 -16.57 1.25 -8.64
CA LEU A 65 -17.35 0.44 -9.57
C LEU A 65 -16.63 0.17 -10.91
N HIS A 66 -15.33 0.49 -11.00
CA HIS A 66 -14.52 0.33 -12.21
C HIS A 66 -15.09 1.04 -13.46
N LYS A 67 -15.85 2.12 -13.27
CA LYS A 67 -16.38 2.97 -14.35
C LYS A 67 -15.35 4.04 -14.73
N TYR A 68 -14.21 3.63 -15.26
CA TYR A 68 -13.08 4.53 -15.53
C TYR A 68 -13.38 5.65 -16.52
N ASP A 69 -14.25 5.41 -17.49
CA ASP A 69 -14.68 6.46 -18.44
C ASP A 69 -15.43 7.58 -17.71
N VAL A 70 -16.30 7.21 -16.76
CA VAL A 70 -17.02 8.16 -15.90
C VAL A 70 -16.04 8.90 -15.00
N TYR A 71 -15.11 8.18 -14.38
CA TYR A 71 -14.06 8.79 -13.56
C TYR A 71 -13.27 9.83 -14.37
N GLY A 72 -12.78 9.47 -15.56
CA GLY A 72 -12.04 10.38 -16.44
C GLY A 72 -12.86 11.61 -16.84
N LEU A 73 -14.15 11.45 -17.11
CA LEU A 73 -15.06 12.56 -17.37
C LEU A 73 -15.19 13.50 -16.17
N LEU A 74 -15.39 12.98 -14.96
CA LEU A 74 -15.51 13.80 -13.75
C LEU A 74 -14.24 14.60 -13.47
N VAL A 75 -13.07 14.01 -13.70
CA VAL A 75 -11.79 14.74 -13.63
C VAL A 75 -11.73 15.87 -14.67
N GLN A 76 -12.16 15.61 -15.91
CA GLN A 76 -12.23 16.65 -16.96
C GLN A 76 -13.19 17.78 -16.60
N GLU A 77 -14.26 17.45 -15.89
CA GLU A 77 -15.29 18.38 -15.44
C GLU A 77 -14.90 19.18 -14.17
N GLY A 78 -13.65 19.03 -13.73
CA GLY A 78 -13.07 19.82 -12.65
C GLY A 78 -13.52 19.38 -11.26
N VAL A 79 -14.01 18.14 -11.11
CA VAL A 79 -14.39 17.60 -9.81
C VAL A 79 -13.19 17.62 -8.86
N SER A 80 -13.39 18.15 -7.66
CA SER A 80 -12.32 18.30 -6.66
C SER A 80 -11.95 16.95 -6.07
N PHE A 81 -10.66 16.70 -5.96
CA PHE A 81 -10.11 15.54 -5.28
C PHE A 81 -10.05 15.78 -3.77
N THR A 82 -10.34 14.74 -2.99
CA THR A 82 -10.08 14.67 -1.55
C THR A 82 -8.98 13.67 -1.28
N MET A 83 -8.50 13.59 -0.03
CA MET A 83 -7.49 12.58 0.36
C MET A 83 -7.93 11.16 0.02
N HIS A 84 -9.21 10.85 0.17
CA HIS A 84 -9.75 9.54 -0.12
C HIS A 84 -9.60 9.12 -1.59
N ASN A 85 -9.50 10.09 -2.51
CA ASN A 85 -9.26 9.79 -3.91
C ASN A 85 -7.78 9.47 -4.20
N LEU A 86 -6.84 9.90 -3.36
CA LEU A 86 -5.41 9.84 -3.64
C LEU A 86 -4.89 8.40 -3.84
N PRO A 87 -5.19 7.40 -2.99
CA PRO A 87 -4.77 6.02 -3.21
C PRO A 87 -5.22 5.46 -4.55
N HIS A 88 -6.46 5.78 -4.94
CA HIS A 88 -7.10 5.33 -6.17
C HIS A 88 -6.44 5.93 -7.41
N VAL A 89 -6.06 7.21 -7.33
CA VAL A 89 -5.33 7.89 -8.40
C VAL A 89 -3.95 7.26 -8.57
N VAL A 90 -3.24 7.03 -7.46
CA VAL A 90 -1.92 6.41 -7.48
C VAL A 90 -1.98 4.98 -8.04
N GLU A 91 -3.07 4.25 -7.88
CA GLU A 91 -3.21 2.87 -8.40
C GLU A 91 -3.41 2.80 -9.92
N ARG A 92 -3.94 3.85 -10.58
CA ARG A 92 -4.41 3.73 -11.98
C ARG A 92 -3.98 4.81 -12.94
N VAL A 93 -3.42 5.91 -12.46
CA VAL A 93 -3.15 7.09 -13.31
C VAL A 93 -1.65 7.34 -13.45
N SER A 94 -1.26 8.07 -14.50
CA SER A 94 0.11 8.51 -14.75
C SER A 94 0.59 9.54 -13.71
N TYR A 95 1.91 9.67 -13.58
CA TYR A 95 2.59 10.61 -12.67
C TYR A 95 2.06 12.05 -12.77
N ASP A 96 1.94 12.60 -13.98
CA ASP A 96 1.47 13.98 -14.20
C ASP A 96 0.06 14.24 -13.62
N ASN A 97 -0.79 13.22 -13.61
CA ASN A 97 -2.12 13.33 -13.04
C ASN A 97 -2.09 13.19 -11.52
N ILE A 98 -1.16 12.41 -10.95
CA ILE A 98 -0.96 12.34 -9.50
C ILE A 98 -0.50 13.70 -8.95
N LEU A 99 0.47 14.36 -9.62
CA LEU A 99 0.90 15.71 -9.24
C LEU A 99 -0.27 16.71 -9.24
N LYS A 100 -1.08 16.70 -10.30
CA LYS A 100 -2.27 17.55 -10.40
C LYS A 100 -3.29 17.22 -9.31
N THR A 101 -3.48 15.95 -8.99
CA THR A 101 -4.37 15.50 -7.91
C THR A 101 -3.87 15.99 -6.56
N VAL A 102 -2.60 15.82 -6.22
CA VAL A 102 -2.00 16.32 -4.97
C VAL A 102 -2.18 17.84 -4.86
N GLN A 103 -1.86 18.58 -5.92
CA GLN A 103 -2.06 20.04 -5.94
C GLN A 103 -3.54 20.42 -5.79
N ASN A 104 -4.45 19.70 -6.46
CA ASN A 104 -5.89 19.96 -6.35
C ASN A 104 -6.42 19.70 -4.93
N ILE A 105 -5.99 18.61 -4.28
CA ILE A 105 -6.36 18.30 -2.89
C ILE A 105 -5.92 19.45 -1.96
N LYS A 106 -4.69 19.95 -2.15
CA LYS A 106 -4.15 21.09 -1.39
C LYS A 106 -4.90 22.38 -1.63
N ASP A 107 -5.14 22.74 -2.89
CA ASP A 107 -5.81 23.97 -3.30
C ASP A 107 -7.25 24.06 -2.75
N ASN A 108 -7.88 22.90 -2.54
CA ASN A 108 -9.23 22.81 -1.96
C ASN A 108 -9.21 22.58 -0.43
N GLY A 109 -8.04 22.61 0.23
CA GLY A 109 -7.93 22.52 1.68
C GLY A 109 -8.19 21.14 2.27
N TYR A 110 -8.15 20.09 1.46
CA TYR A 110 -8.36 18.70 1.90
C TYR A 110 -7.07 17.98 2.28
N TRP A 111 -5.89 18.59 2.07
CA TRP A 111 -4.60 17.93 2.30
C TRP A 111 -4.38 17.60 3.78
N ASP A 112 -4.33 16.30 4.09
CA ASP A 112 -3.95 15.77 5.38
C ASP A 112 -2.93 14.63 5.18
N PRO A 113 -1.62 14.91 5.24
CA PRO A 113 -0.60 13.91 4.95
C PRO A 113 -0.49 12.83 6.04
N LYS A 114 -1.18 12.98 7.17
CA LYS A 114 -1.13 12.04 8.29
C LYS A 114 -2.33 11.09 8.32
N CYS A 115 -3.29 11.23 7.41
CA CYS A 115 -4.45 10.35 7.37
C CYS A 115 -4.11 9.00 6.72
N ASP A 116 -4.94 8.00 6.96
CA ASP A 116 -4.77 6.64 6.44
C ASP A 116 -4.73 6.59 4.91
N ASP A 117 -5.49 7.47 4.24
CA ASP A 117 -5.49 7.55 2.78
C ASP A 117 -4.13 8.06 2.24
N ALA A 118 -3.42 8.93 2.98
CA ALA A 118 -2.08 9.36 2.59
C ALA A 118 -1.09 8.18 2.62
N SER A 119 -1.08 7.44 3.74
CA SER A 119 -0.24 6.25 3.93
C SER A 119 -0.53 5.17 2.88
N LYS A 120 -1.80 4.95 2.57
CA LYS A 120 -2.23 3.99 1.54
C LYS A 120 -1.85 4.44 0.13
N ALA A 121 -1.88 5.74 -0.15
CA ALA A 121 -1.38 6.27 -1.42
C ALA A 121 0.13 6.03 -1.58
N LEU A 122 0.89 6.19 -0.50
CA LEU A 122 2.33 5.89 -0.48
C LEU A 122 2.59 4.38 -0.64
N GLU A 123 1.80 3.52 -0.02
CA GLU A 123 1.82 2.06 -0.21
C GLU A 123 1.60 1.67 -1.68
N ASN A 124 0.56 2.22 -2.29
CA ASN A 124 0.24 2.02 -3.71
C ASN A 124 1.37 2.54 -4.63
N ALA A 125 2.04 3.63 -4.26
CA ALA A 125 3.16 4.14 -5.04
C ALA A 125 4.35 3.18 -5.02
N TYR A 126 4.68 2.62 -3.84
CA TYR A 126 5.76 1.64 -3.71
C TYR A 126 5.46 0.33 -4.44
N SER A 127 4.26 -0.24 -4.27
CA SER A 127 3.89 -1.50 -4.94
C SER A 127 3.90 -1.39 -6.46
N ARG A 128 3.61 -0.20 -6.99
CA ARG A 128 3.66 0.13 -8.42
C ARG A 128 5.02 0.64 -8.90
N GLN A 129 6.02 0.69 -8.02
CA GLN A 129 7.37 1.15 -8.35
C GLN A 129 7.41 2.60 -8.86
N MET A 130 6.48 3.43 -8.40
CA MET A 130 6.35 4.84 -8.79
C MET A 130 7.19 5.74 -7.88
N TYR A 131 8.51 5.60 -7.94
CA TYR A 131 9.42 6.26 -6.98
C TYR A 131 9.34 7.78 -6.97
N ASP A 132 9.14 8.41 -8.12
CA ASP A 132 8.94 9.86 -8.20
C ASP A 132 7.68 10.29 -7.40
N VAL A 133 6.67 9.41 -7.28
CA VAL A 133 5.48 9.64 -6.44
C VAL A 133 5.82 9.40 -4.97
N CYS A 134 6.59 8.37 -4.65
CA CYS A 134 7.03 8.14 -3.27
C CYS A 134 7.81 9.36 -2.74
N ASP A 135 8.76 9.89 -3.52
CA ASP A 135 9.54 11.07 -3.17
C ASP A 135 8.66 12.31 -3.06
N LEU A 136 7.68 12.48 -3.95
CA LEU A 136 6.68 13.54 -3.83
C LEU A 136 5.92 13.44 -2.51
N LEU A 137 5.29 12.30 -2.22
CA LEU A 137 4.47 12.13 -1.03
C LEU A 137 5.29 12.27 0.26
N ASP A 138 6.54 11.80 0.26
CA ASP A 138 7.49 12.00 1.37
C ASP A 138 7.83 13.48 1.59
N GLN A 139 8.10 14.24 0.52
CA GLN A 139 8.31 15.69 0.59
C GLN A 139 7.07 16.43 1.10
N GLU A 140 5.89 15.90 0.83
CA GLU A 140 4.62 16.43 1.30
C GLU A 140 4.26 16.01 2.74
N GLY A 141 5.16 15.30 3.41
CA GLY A 141 5.07 14.95 4.82
C GLY A 141 4.21 13.72 5.10
N VAL A 142 3.95 12.88 4.10
CA VAL A 142 3.23 11.62 4.29
C VAL A 142 4.08 10.66 5.11
N SER A 143 3.58 10.28 6.27
CA SER A 143 4.28 9.36 7.18
C SER A 143 4.25 7.94 6.64
N LEU A 144 5.41 7.28 6.66
CA LEU A 144 5.51 5.84 6.42
C LEU A 144 4.95 5.08 7.62
N THR A 145 4.21 4.00 7.34
CA THR A 145 3.71 3.04 8.33
C THR A 145 4.39 1.68 8.12
N MET A 146 4.23 0.74 9.08
CA MET A 146 4.80 -0.60 8.97
C MET A 146 4.48 -1.30 7.64
N ASN A 147 3.28 -1.08 7.10
CA ASN A 147 2.86 -1.62 5.80
C ASN A 147 3.79 -1.22 4.64
N ASN A 148 4.47 -0.08 4.75
CA ASN A 148 5.40 0.40 3.73
C ASN A 148 6.83 -0.16 3.92
N LEU A 149 7.17 -0.66 5.11
CA LEU A 149 8.55 -1.02 5.45
C LEU A 149 9.13 -2.10 4.51
N PRO A 150 8.41 -3.19 4.17
CA PRO A 150 8.92 -4.19 3.23
C PRO A 150 9.30 -3.57 1.88
N CYS A 151 8.44 -2.73 1.32
CA CYS A 151 8.68 -2.12 0.01
C CYS A 151 9.77 -1.04 0.04
N VAL A 152 9.92 -0.34 1.17
CA VAL A 152 11.00 0.62 1.41
C VAL A 152 12.35 -0.11 1.39
N VAL A 153 12.46 -1.22 2.13
CA VAL A 153 13.71 -1.99 2.23
C VAL A 153 14.25 -2.41 0.86
N GLU A 154 13.39 -2.85 -0.04
CA GLU A 154 13.84 -3.34 -1.36
C GLU A 154 14.51 -2.27 -2.24
N ARG A 155 14.24 -0.99 -2.01
CA ARG A 155 14.34 0.00 -3.10
C ARG A 155 15.03 1.29 -2.71
N VAL A 156 15.22 1.56 -1.43
CA VAL A 156 15.88 2.78 -0.97
C VAL A 156 17.20 2.51 -0.26
N SER A 157 18.05 3.54 -0.22
CA SER A 157 19.34 3.47 0.48
C SER A 157 19.17 3.12 1.96
N PHE A 158 20.18 2.46 2.55
CA PHE A 158 20.27 2.21 3.99
C PHE A 158 19.94 3.46 4.84
N LYS A 159 20.45 4.64 4.43
CA LYS A 159 20.17 5.92 5.12
C LYS A 159 18.68 6.24 5.16
N LYS A 160 17.96 5.99 4.06
CA LYS A 160 16.52 6.24 3.98
C LYS A 160 15.75 5.21 4.82
N ILE A 161 16.15 3.94 4.81
CA ILE A 161 15.56 2.89 5.66
C ILE A 161 15.70 3.25 7.14
N SER A 162 16.90 3.62 7.58
CA SER A 162 17.16 4.05 8.96
C SER A 162 16.31 5.26 9.37
N LEU A 163 16.20 6.27 8.49
CA LEU A 163 15.33 7.42 8.73
C LEU A 163 13.84 7.02 8.80
N THR A 164 13.40 6.10 7.94
CA THR A 164 12.04 5.57 7.94
C THR A 164 11.70 4.89 9.27
N ILE A 165 12.58 4.00 9.76
CA ILE A 165 12.39 3.33 11.05
C ILE A 165 12.32 4.36 12.18
N GLN A 166 13.22 5.35 12.18
CA GLN A 166 13.19 6.42 13.19
C GLN A 166 11.88 7.22 13.14
N ASN A 167 11.39 7.58 11.94
CA ASN A 167 10.12 8.26 11.77
C ASN A 167 8.93 7.41 12.26
N MET A 168 8.94 6.09 12.03
CA MET A 168 7.90 5.19 12.53
C MET A 168 7.89 5.17 14.06
N LYS A 169 9.06 5.12 14.70
CA LYS A 169 9.18 5.20 16.18
C LYS A 169 8.67 6.53 16.73
N ASP A 170 9.08 7.65 16.12
CA ASP A 170 8.69 8.99 16.56
C ASP A 170 7.17 9.19 16.48
N ASN A 171 6.50 8.49 15.57
CA ASN A 171 5.04 8.50 15.42
C ASN A 171 4.32 7.35 16.14
N ASN A 172 5.03 6.54 16.95
CA ASN A 172 4.48 5.37 17.66
C ASN A 172 3.81 4.33 16.73
N ASN A 173 4.35 4.19 15.51
CA ASN A 173 3.94 3.22 14.50
C ASN A 173 4.94 2.07 14.35
N TRP A 174 6.05 2.07 15.09
CA TRP A 174 7.04 0.99 15.04
C TRP A 174 6.56 -0.22 15.83
N ASP A 175 6.36 -1.34 15.14
CA ASP A 175 6.08 -2.65 15.76
C ASP A 175 7.03 -3.71 15.19
N PRO A 176 8.15 -4.01 15.88
CA PRO A 176 9.13 -4.95 15.36
C PRO A 176 8.64 -6.42 15.36
N GLY A 177 7.51 -6.71 16.02
CA GLY A 177 6.94 -8.06 16.09
C GLY A 177 5.84 -8.34 15.06
N CYS A 178 5.49 -7.36 14.23
CA CYS A 178 4.46 -7.56 13.20
C CYS A 178 5.01 -8.22 11.94
N ASP A 179 4.11 -8.84 11.17
CA ASP A 179 4.45 -9.56 9.92
C ASP A 179 5.20 -8.67 8.92
N HIS A 180 4.86 -7.38 8.82
CA HIS A 180 5.57 -6.44 7.93
C HIS A 180 7.01 -6.16 8.36
N ALA A 181 7.34 -6.27 9.65
CA ALA A 181 8.72 -6.16 10.11
C ALA A 181 9.53 -7.40 9.70
N CYS A 182 8.92 -8.58 9.85
CA CYS A 182 9.49 -9.85 9.39
C CYS A 182 9.69 -9.87 7.87
N GLU A 183 8.67 -9.47 7.10
CA GLU A 183 8.74 -9.38 5.64
C GLU A 183 9.83 -8.38 5.19
N ALA A 184 9.99 -7.26 5.90
CA ALA A 184 11.08 -6.33 5.63
C ALA A 184 12.46 -6.96 5.86
N LEU A 185 12.60 -7.83 6.85
CA LEU A 185 13.83 -8.58 7.10
C LEU A 185 14.09 -9.64 6.01
N GLU A 186 13.06 -10.35 5.56
CA GLU A 186 13.14 -11.29 4.44
C GLU A 186 13.50 -10.60 3.12
N ASN A 187 12.94 -9.41 2.87
CA ASN A 187 13.28 -8.61 1.69
C ASN A 187 14.73 -8.12 1.72
N ALA A 188 15.23 -7.70 2.89
CA ALA A 188 16.64 -7.35 3.05
C ALA A 188 17.54 -8.56 2.78
N LEU A 189 17.12 -9.74 3.22
CA LEU A 189 17.85 -10.99 3.07
C LEU A 189 18.00 -11.44 1.63
N SER A 190 16.88 -11.49 0.91
CA SER A 190 16.86 -11.90 -0.51
C SER A 190 17.69 -10.98 -1.41
N GLN A 191 18.07 -9.81 -0.92
CA GLN A 191 18.87 -8.80 -1.62
C GLN A 191 20.29 -8.62 -1.05
N ASP A 192 20.74 -9.53 -0.18
CA ASP A 192 22.06 -9.47 0.46
C ASP A 192 22.33 -8.14 1.21
N MET A 193 21.28 -7.48 1.71
CA MET A 193 21.36 -6.21 2.43
C MET A 193 21.69 -6.43 3.92
N TYR A 194 22.84 -7.03 4.21
CA TYR A 194 23.22 -7.43 5.57
C TYR A 194 23.27 -6.27 6.58
N ASP A 195 23.65 -5.07 6.15
CA ASP A 195 23.62 -3.88 7.01
C ASP A 195 22.18 -3.52 7.44
N VAL A 196 21.20 -3.69 6.54
CA VAL A 196 19.77 -3.47 6.85
C VAL A 196 19.27 -4.54 7.80
N CYS A 197 19.67 -5.80 7.59
CA CYS A 197 19.28 -6.88 8.50
C CYS A 197 19.85 -6.66 9.92
N ASP A 198 21.12 -6.25 10.02
CA ASP A 198 21.74 -5.90 11.30
C ASP A 198 21.01 -4.74 12.00
N LEU A 199 20.56 -3.74 11.23
CA LEU A 199 19.71 -2.66 11.74
C LEU A 199 18.38 -3.23 12.26
N LEU A 200 17.65 -4.03 11.46
CA LEU A 200 16.34 -4.57 11.87
C LEU A 200 16.45 -5.44 13.13
N PHE A 201 17.49 -6.27 13.25
CA PHE A 201 17.75 -7.03 14.48
C PHE A 201 18.02 -6.12 15.69
N GLN A 202 18.82 -5.07 15.53
CA GLN A 202 19.04 -4.08 16.61
C GLN A 202 17.74 -3.40 17.04
N GLU A 203 16.80 -3.27 16.12
CA GLU A 203 15.50 -2.67 16.34
C GLU A 203 14.45 -3.65 16.91
N GLY A 204 14.88 -4.87 17.23
CA GLY A 204 14.08 -5.89 17.90
C GLY A 204 13.24 -6.75 16.95
N VAL A 205 13.43 -6.61 15.62
CA VAL A 205 12.79 -7.51 14.66
C VAL A 205 13.39 -8.90 14.86
N SER A 206 12.53 -9.91 14.96
CA SER A 206 12.94 -11.28 15.10
C SER A 206 12.30 -12.14 14.03
N LEU A 207 13.07 -13.05 13.47
CA LEU A 207 12.50 -14.15 12.70
C LEU A 207 11.74 -15.10 13.63
N THR A 208 10.83 -15.85 13.04
CA THR A 208 10.19 -17.01 13.67
C THR A 208 10.66 -18.29 12.98
N MET A 209 10.31 -19.45 13.54
CA MET A 209 10.66 -20.73 12.93
C MET A 209 10.12 -20.88 11.50
N GLU A 210 8.92 -20.34 11.21
CA GLU A 210 8.30 -20.38 9.88
C GLU A 210 9.18 -19.71 8.81
N ASN A 211 9.98 -18.70 9.20
CA ASN A 211 10.83 -17.97 8.27
C ASN A 211 12.19 -18.66 8.04
N LEU A 212 12.61 -19.57 8.94
CA LEU A 212 13.95 -20.16 8.91
C LEU A 212 14.27 -20.92 7.61
N PRO A 213 13.36 -21.74 7.02
CA PRO A 213 13.63 -22.42 5.75
C PRO A 213 14.01 -21.45 4.62
N GLN A 214 13.26 -20.35 4.46
CA GLN A 214 13.53 -19.36 3.41
C GLN A 214 14.86 -18.61 3.64
N VAL A 215 15.21 -18.35 4.90
CA VAL A 215 16.49 -17.73 5.29
C VAL A 215 17.65 -18.67 4.95
N VAL A 216 17.47 -19.98 5.14
CA VAL A 216 18.46 -21.00 4.76
C VAL A 216 18.63 -21.11 3.25
N ASP A 217 17.59 -20.91 2.46
CA ASP A 217 17.68 -20.96 1.00
C ASP A 217 18.53 -19.81 0.44
N SER A 218 18.45 -18.62 1.05
CA SER A 218 18.90 -17.37 0.44
C SER A 218 20.02 -16.63 1.17
N GLY A 219 20.17 -16.79 2.50
CA GLY A 219 21.11 -15.99 3.29
C GLY A 219 22.53 -16.54 3.35
N SER A 220 23.56 -15.70 3.52
CA SER A 220 24.93 -16.19 3.79
C SER A 220 25.02 -17.01 5.10
N PHE A 221 26.02 -17.89 5.22
CA PHE A 221 26.24 -18.69 6.44
C PHE A 221 26.35 -17.84 7.70
N GLU A 222 27.12 -16.76 7.65
CA GLU A 222 27.31 -15.85 8.78
C GLU A 222 25.98 -15.21 9.20
N TYR A 223 25.12 -14.91 8.23
CA TYR A 223 23.80 -14.39 8.51
C TYR A 223 22.87 -15.44 9.13
N ILE A 224 22.81 -16.65 8.58
CA ILE A 224 21.99 -17.73 9.15
C ILE A 224 22.38 -17.97 10.61
N ARG A 225 23.69 -17.93 10.91
CA ARG A 225 24.19 -18.00 12.29
C ARG A 225 23.64 -16.87 13.16
N LYS A 226 23.62 -15.62 12.67
CA LYS A 226 23.01 -14.49 13.38
C LYS A 226 21.50 -14.65 13.55
N ALA A 227 20.79 -15.12 12.52
CA ALA A 227 19.35 -15.37 12.56
C ALA A 227 18.99 -16.40 13.64
N VAL A 228 19.70 -17.53 13.69
CA VAL A 228 19.53 -18.56 14.73
C VAL A 228 19.80 -17.97 16.12
N GLN A 229 20.86 -17.17 16.27
CA GLN A 229 21.15 -16.51 17.54
C GLN A 229 20.05 -15.52 17.95
N ASN A 230 19.55 -14.71 17.01
CA ASN A 230 18.46 -13.78 17.24
C ASN A 230 17.16 -14.50 17.65
N MET A 231 16.80 -15.60 16.98
CA MET A 231 15.64 -16.42 17.35
C MET A 231 15.75 -17.03 18.75
N LYS A 232 16.96 -17.39 19.19
CA LYS A 232 17.18 -17.86 20.56
C LYS A 232 17.02 -16.75 21.59
N GLU A 233 17.53 -15.55 21.28
CA GLU A 233 17.43 -14.39 22.16
C GLU A 233 15.98 -13.89 22.30
N SER A 234 15.14 -14.12 21.30
CA SER A 234 13.72 -13.77 21.30
C SER A 234 12.78 -14.89 21.77
N ASP A 235 13.30 -16.04 22.21
CA ASP A 235 12.52 -17.23 22.61
C ASP A 235 11.65 -17.81 21.47
N ASN A 236 12.02 -17.56 20.22
CA ASN A 236 11.38 -18.08 19.01
C ASN A 236 12.04 -19.37 18.49
N TRP A 237 13.14 -19.83 19.09
CA TRP A 237 13.88 -21.01 18.64
C TRP A 237 13.28 -22.33 19.16
N ASP A 238 12.65 -23.11 18.27
CA ASP A 238 12.26 -24.49 18.54
C ASP A 238 12.94 -25.46 17.55
N PRO A 239 14.08 -26.06 17.91
CA PRO A 239 14.84 -26.93 17.01
C PRO A 239 14.11 -28.26 16.71
N LYS A 240 12.94 -28.51 17.31
CA LYS A 240 12.16 -29.74 17.16
C LYS A 240 10.88 -29.55 16.38
N CYS A 241 10.57 -28.34 15.92
CA CYS A 241 9.40 -28.10 15.08
C CYS A 241 9.63 -28.59 13.65
N ASP A 242 8.54 -28.64 12.88
CA ASP A 242 8.57 -29.07 11.49
C ASP A 242 9.39 -28.10 10.63
N ASP A 243 9.31 -26.77 10.87
CA ASP A 243 10.08 -25.76 10.12
C ASP A 243 11.59 -25.88 10.35
N ALA A 244 12.01 -26.30 11.55
CA ALA A 244 13.43 -26.59 11.81
C ALA A 244 13.92 -27.76 10.95
N SER A 245 13.09 -28.79 10.82
CA SER A 245 13.40 -29.97 10.00
C SER A 245 13.41 -29.62 8.52
N GLU A 246 12.44 -28.82 8.05
CA GLU A 246 12.40 -28.30 6.69
C GLU A 246 13.62 -27.42 6.36
N ALA A 247 14.03 -26.56 7.29
CA ALA A 247 15.25 -25.76 7.12
C ALA A 247 16.51 -26.63 6.97
N PHE A 248 16.59 -27.75 7.71
CA PHE A 248 17.68 -28.70 7.52
C PHE A 248 17.62 -29.39 6.14
N ASP A 249 16.44 -29.84 5.75
CA ASP A 249 16.23 -30.50 4.45
C ASP A 249 16.59 -29.56 3.30
N ASN A 250 16.19 -28.29 3.37
CA ASN A 250 16.57 -27.26 2.43
C ASN A 250 18.09 -27.06 2.39
N ALA A 251 18.75 -26.87 3.54
CA ALA A 251 20.21 -26.75 3.59
C ALA A 251 20.90 -27.94 2.89
N TYR A 252 20.40 -29.15 3.10
CA TYR A 252 20.93 -30.36 2.48
C TYR A 252 20.69 -30.40 0.96
N ILE A 253 19.48 -30.06 0.51
CA ILE A 253 19.09 -29.99 -0.91
C ILE A 253 19.96 -28.99 -1.68
N TYR A 254 20.26 -27.84 -1.07
CA TYR A 254 21.10 -26.81 -1.66
C TYR A 254 22.61 -27.01 -1.41
N GLU A 255 23.02 -28.19 -0.91
CA GLU A 255 24.42 -28.57 -0.64
C GLU A 255 25.15 -27.61 0.33
N ARG A 256 24.40 -26.98 1.23
CA ARG A 256 24.89 -26.05 2.26
C ARG A 256 25.29 -26.78 3.53
N TYR A 257 26.30 -27.64 3.43
CA TYR A 257 26.70 -28.52 4.54
C TYR A 257 27.20 -27.76 5.78
N ASP A 258 27.75 -26.55 5.61
CA ASP A 258 28.08 -25.65 6.71
C ASP A 258 26.85 -25.27 7.53
N VAL A 259 25.73 -24.97 6.88
CA VAL A 259 24.43 -24.70 7.51
C VAL A 259 23.87 -25.97 8.15
N CYS A 260 23.97 -27.14 7.51
CA CYS A 260 23.56 -28.40 8.12
C CYS A 260 24.30 -28.66 9.44
N ASP A 261 25.63 -28.46 9.46
CA ASP A 261 26.46 -28.63 10.65
C ASP A 261 26.03 -27.66 11.77
N LEU A 262 25.73 -26.40 11.42
CA LEU A 262 25.19 -25.42 12.36
C LEU A 262 23.85 -25.90 12.93
N LEU A 263 22.87 -26.24 12.09
CA LEU A 263 21.54 -26.65 12.56
C LEU A 263 21.61 -27.89 13.49
N VAL A 264 22.48 -28.86 13.19
CA VAL A 264 22.73 -30.03 14.06
C VAL A 264 23.35 -29.64 15.40
N GLN A 265 24.34 -28.74 15.39
CA GLN A 265 24.92 -28.20 16.63
C GLN A 265 23.85 -27.52 17.48
N GLU A 266 22.87 -26.88 16.82
CA GLU A 266 21.78 -26.16 17.46
C GLU A 266 20.56 -27.04 17.80
N GLY A 267 20.69 -28.35 17.60
CA GLY A 267 19.76 -29.36 18.10
C GLY A 267 18.72 -29.83 17.09
N VAL A 268 18.73 -29.30 15.87
CA VAL A 268 17.87 -29.78 14.77
C VAL A 268 18.33 -31.19 14.40
N LEU A 269 17.42 -32.17 14.47
CA LEU A 269 17.67 -33.62 14.32
C LEU A 269 18.32 -34.36 15.50
N GLN A 270 18.45 -33.76 16.70
CA GLN A 270 18.76 -34.58 17.88
C GLN A 270 17.56 -35.47 18.22
N THR A 271 17.63 -36.73 17.81
CA THR A 271 16.69 -37.77 18.24
C THR A 271 16.77 -37.93 19.75
N LYS A 272 15.59 -38.01 20.40
CA LYS A 272 15.46 -38.32 21.83
C LYS A 272 16.13 -39.64 22.20
#